data_AF-A0A5S3Q5S6-F1
#
_entry.id   AF-A0A5S3Q5S6-F1
#
_cell.length_a   1.000
_cell.length_b   1.000
_cell.length_c   1.000
_cell.angle_alpha   90.00
_cell.angle_beta   90.00
_cell.angle_gamma   90.00
#
_symmetry.space_group_name_H-M   'P 1'
#
loop_
_entity.id
_entity.type
_entity.pdbx_description
1 polymer ?
#
loop_
_entity_poly.entity_id
_entity_poly.type
_entity_poly.pdbx_seq_one_letter_code
_entity_poly.pdbx_strand_id
1 'polypeptide(L)'
;MKKYISGFCVFLLFSCMEEQVMTSEAEKELIKEIVTQETLAYMEKNYQKWSSFWNHSDEVLRLDISDSGFSQTRGWEKNGAHIETFFVENPEPITSTFENSNYLIFCDSELAWAAFDQKWTTNSGDESLAKATVTLVKKSNDWEIISYTAIQYEPDAGEANTLTRE
;
A
#
# COMPACT_ATOMS: atom_id res chain seq x y z
N MET A 1 13.06 42.29 53.59
CA MET A 1 11.79 42.33 52.81
C MET A 1 12.08 41.96 51.38
N LYS A 2 11.19 41.16 50.78
CA LYS A 2 11.40 40.33 49.59
C LYS A 2 11.75 41.13 48.32
N LYS A 3 12.71 40.58 47.56
CA LYS A 3 13.03 40.92 46.16
C LYS A 3 11.92 40.43 45.25
N TYR A 4 11.41 41.24 44.33
CA TYR A 4 10.99 40.88 42.97
C TYR A 4 10.85 42.16 42.16
N ILE A 5 11.33 42.17 40.91
CA ILE A 5 10.65 42.75 39.74
C ILE A 5 11.49 42.44 38.49
N SER A 6 10.85 41.66 37.62
CA SER A 6 10.77 41.82 36.16
C SER A 6 12.00 41.59 35.28
N GLY A 7 11.84 40.64 34.36
CA GLY A 7 12.72 40.42 33.22
C GLY A 7 12.42 39.12 32.47
N PHE A 8 11.14 38.77 32.28
CA PHE A 8 10.70 37.64 31.47
C PHE A 8 10.22 38.18 30.13
N CYS A 9 11.05 38.08 29.09
CA CYS A 9 10.64 38.19 27.68
C CYS A 9 11.84 37.95 26.75
N VAL A 10 12.15 36.67 26.48
CA VAL A 10 12.70 36.23 25.19
C VAL A 10 11.98 34.93 24.86
N PHE A 11 10.71 35.05 24.46
CA PHE A 11 9.94 33.95 23.87
C PHE A 11 10.31 33.85 22.38
N LEU A 12 10.57 32.61 21.96
CA LEU A 12 10.14 32.04 20.68
C LEU A 12 10.71 32.66 19.41
N LEU A 13 12.02 32.54 19.20
CA LEU A 13 12.58 32.50 17.85
C LEU A 13 13.51 31.29 17.79
N PHE A 14 13.35 30.45 16.76
CA PHE A 14 13.99 29.14 16.54
C PHE A 14 13.22 27.88 16.97
N SER A 15 11.92 27.83 16.68
CA SER A 15 11.30 26.54 16.35
C SER A 15 10.64 26.61 14.97
N CYS A 16 11.40 27.13 14.01
CA CYS A 16 11.26 26.65 12.64
C CYS A 16 12.22 25.45 12.56
N MET A 17 11.87 24.35 13.22
CA MET A 17 12.38 23.07 12.77
C MET A 17 11.73 22.89 11.42
N GLU A 18 12.50 23.21 10.39
CA GLU A 18 12.30 22.71 9.04
C GLU A 18 11.85 21.25 9.18
N GLU A 19 10.58 20.97 8.90
CA GLU A 19 10.16 19.62 8.53
C GLU A 19 10.96 19.31 7.27
N GLN A 20 12.14 18.72 7.45
CA GLN A 20 12.86 18.13 6.34
C GLN A 20 11.99 16.98 5.85
N VAL A 21 11.17 17.30 4.86
CA VAL A 21 10.53 16.36 3.93
C VAL A 21 11.65 15.72 3.09
N MET A 22 12.47 14.94 3.78
CA MET A 22 13.35 13.94 3.20
C MET A 22 12.66 12.64 3.56
N THR A 23 11.80 12.15 2.68
CA THR A 23 11.19 10.85 2.86
C THR A 23 12.29 9.81 2.97
N SER A 24 12.45 9.32 4.18
CA SER A 24 13.58 8.48 4.55
C SER A 24 13.45 7.13 3.88
N GLU A 25 14.57 6.46 3.62
CA GLU A 25 14.56 5.08 3.13
C GLU A 25 13.74 4.15 4.05
N ALA A 26 13.67 4.46 5.35
CA ALA A 26 12.81 3.75 6.30
C ALA A 26 11.32 3.87 5.97
N GLU A 27 10.87 5.01 5.44
CA GLU A 27 9.48 5.19 5.03
C GLU A 27 9.15 4.30 3.83
N LYS A 28 10.07 4.20 2.86
CA LYS A 28 9.91 3.31 1.70
C LYS A 28 9.87 1.84 2.12
N GLU A 29 10.72 1.42 3.06
CA GLU A 29 10.67 0.06 3.62
C GLU A 29 9.36 -0.19 4.38
N LEU A 30 8.84 0.80 5.10
CA LEU A 30 7.52 0.71 5.72
C LEU A 30 6.40 0.52 4.69
N ILE A 31 6.44 1.22 3.55
CA ILE A 31 5.48 1.01 2.46
C ILE A 31 5.55 -0.43 1.91
N LYS A 32 6.77 -0.97 1.69
CA LYS A 32 6.95 -2.37 1.26
C LYS A 32 6.39 -3.36 2.28
N GLU A 33 6.62 -3.10 3.57
CA GLU A 33 6.11 -3.92 4.67
C GLU A 33 4.58 -3.90 4.70
N ILE A 34 3.94 -2.73 4.55
CA ILE A 34 2.47 -2.63 4.51
C ILE A 34 1.91 -3.45 3.35
N VAL A 35 2.47 -3.32 2.14
CA VAL A 35 2.03 -4.09 0.97
C VAL A 35 2.19 -5.60 1.22
N THR A 36 3.32 -6.01 1.81
CA THR A 36 3.61 -7.41 2.11
C THR A 36 2.65 -7.98 3.15
N GLN A 37 2.42 -7.24 4.23
CA GLN A 37 1.54 -7.66 5.33
C GLN A 37 0.06 -7.65 4.92
N GLU A 38 -0.35 -6.73 4.03
CA GLU A 38 -1.68 -6.76 3.44
C GLU A 38 -1.89 -8.03 2.61
N THR A 39 -0.92 -8.40 1.77
CA THR A 39 -1.00 -9.61 0.96
C THR A 39 -0.99 -10.87 1.83
N LEU A 40 -0.16 -10.91 2.87
CA LEU A 40 -0.16 -12.02 3.84
C LEU A 40 -1.51 -12.15 4.56
N ALA A 41 -2.09 -11.04 5.03
CA ALA A 41 -3.40 -11.05 5.66
C ALA A 41 -4.51 -11.54 4.70
N TYR A 42 -4.40 -11.21 3.41
CA TYR A 42 -5.28 -11.74 2.37
C TYR A 42 -5.12 -13.25 2.19
N MET A 43 -3.88 -13.75 2.13
CA MET A 43 -3.58 -15.17 2.01
C MET A 43 -4.07 -15.97 3.21
N GLU A 44 -3.96 -15.41 4.41
CA GLU A 44 -4.44 -16.00 5.66
C GLU A 44 -5.97 -15.92 5.85
N LYS A 45 -6.69 -15.29 4.92
CA LYS A 45 -8.13 -15.00 5.03
C LYS A 45 -8.49 -14.20 6.29
N ASN A 46 -7.57 -13.36 6.77
CA ASN A 46 -7.75 -12.56 7.97
C ASN A 46 -8.35 -11.19 7.62
N TYR A 47 -9.69 -11.13 7.53
CA TYR A 47 -10.40 -9.91 7.11
C TYR A 47 -10.08 -8.70 8.02
N GLN A 48 -10.05 -8.90 9.33
CA GLN A 48 -9.79 -7.81 10.27
C GLN A 48 -8.38 -7.22 10.08
N LYS A 49 -7.37 -8.09 9.91
CA LYS A 49 -6.00 -7.63 9.65
C LYS A 49 -5.87 -7.02 8.27
N TRP A 50 -6.43 -7.66 7.25
CA TRP A 50 -6.44 -7.15 5.87
C TRP A 50 -7.06 -5.75 5.80
N SER A 51 -8.29 -5.60 6.32
CA SER A 51 -9.03 -4.33 6.30
C SER A 51 -8.33 -3.21 7.08
N SER A 52 -7.47 -3.52 8.06
CA SER A 52 -6.71 -2.51 8.80
C SER A 52 -5.64 -1.79 7.98
N PHE A 53 -5.25 -2.34 6.82
CA PHE A 53 -4.31 -1.70 5.90
C PHE A 53 -4.99 -0.77 4.91
N TRP A 54 -6.33 -0.78 4.83
CA TRP A 54 -7.08 -0.07 3.81
C TRP A 54 -7.82 1.13 4.38
N ASN A 55 -7.92 2.18 3.57
CA ASN A 55 -8.79 3.30 3.85
C ASN A 55 -10.26 2.87 3.78
N HIS A 56 -11.13 3.41 4.62
CA HIS A 56 -12.56 3.02 4.66
C HIS A 56 -13.51 4.05 4.02
N SER A 57 -12.99 4.93 3.16
CA SER A 57 -13.78 5.95 2.44
C SER A 57 -14.39 5.47 1.11
N ASP A 58 -15.16 6.35 0.46
CA ASP A 58 -15.70 6.17 -0.89
C ASP A 58 -14.66 6.43 -2.02
N GLU A 59 -13.46 6.86 -1.64
CA GLU A 59 -12.33 7.13 -2.55
C GLU A 59 -11.49 5.89 -2.83
N VAL A 60 -11.69 4.79 -2.09
CA VAL A 60 -10.98 3.52 -2.31
C VAL A 60 -11.21 3.02 -3.74
N LEU A 61 -10.15 2.65 -4.43
CA LEU A 61 -10.21 2.10 -5.78
C LEU A 61 -9.45 0.77 -5.87
N ARG A 62 -10.08 -0.23 -6.46
CA ARG A 62 -9.41 -1.46 -6.86
C ARG A 62 -9.63 -1.71 -8.34
N LEU A 63 -8.55 -2.00 -9.06
CA LEU A 63 -8.55 -2.32 -10.48
C LEU A 63 -7.74 -3.58 -10.72
N ASP A 64 -8.38 -4.62 -11.20
CA ASP A 64 -7.74 -5.87 -11.58
C ASP A 64 -7.92 -6.05 -13.10
N ILE A 65 -6.81 -6.25 -13.82
CA ILE A 65 -6.78 -6.44 -15.28
C ILE A 65 -6.11 -7.79 -15.58
N SER A 66 -6.76 -8.60 -16.42
CA SER A 66 -6.23 -9.86 -16.94
C SER A 66 -6.61 -10.06 -18.41
N ASP A 67 -6.21 -11.20 -18.98
CA ASP A 67 -6.59 -11.61 -20.33
C ASP A 67 -8.11 -11.71 -20.53
N SER A 68 -8.85 -12.04 -19.46
CA SER A 68 -10.31 -12.15 -19.44
C SER A 68 -11.05 -10.81 -19.41
N GLY A 69 -10.34 -9.69 -19.21
CA GLY A 69 -10.91 -8.35 -19.14
C GLY A 69 -10.44 -7.55 -17.92
N PHE A 70 -11.29 -6.65 -17.43
CA PHE A 70 -10.98 -5.85 -16.25
C PHE A 70 -12.17 -5.80 -15.27
N SER A 71 -11.85 -5.67 -13.98
CA SER A 71 -12.80 -5.40 -12.91
C SER A 71 -12.37 -4.14 -12.16
N GLN A 72 -13.29 -3.22 -11.96
CA GLN A 72 -13.04 -2.00 -11.19
C GLN A 72 -14.10 -1.80 -10.13
N THR A 73 -13.67 -1.64 -8.88
CA THR A 73 -14.56 -1.39 -7.75
C THR A 73 -14.16 -0.11 -7.04
N ARG A 74 -15.12 0.79 -6.85
CA ARG A 74 -14.95 2.05 -6.11
C ARG A 74 -15.71 2.01 -4.77
N GLY A 75 -15.06 2.54 -3.75
CA GLY A 75 -15.55 2.72 -2.40
C GLY A 75 -15.32 1.49 -1.52
N TRP A 76 -15.07 1.75 -0.24
CA TRP A 76 -14.86 0.72 0.77
C TRP A 76 -16.05 -0.21 0.94
N GLU A 77 -17.28 0.32 0.93
CA GLU A 77 -18.49 -0.50 1.10
C GLU A 77 -18.52 -1.66 0.09
N LYS A 78 -18.17 -1.40 -1.18
CA LYS A 78 -18.16 -2.43 -2.22
C LYS A 78 -16.91 -3.30 -2.16
N ASN A 79 -15.73 -2.71 -1.99
CA ASN A 79 -14.46 -3.44 -1.95
C ASN A 79 -14.38 -4.33 -0.69
N GLY A 80 -14.53 -3.72 0.49
CA GLY A 80 -14.44 -4.37 1.78
C GLY A 80 -15.47 -5.47 1.96
N ALA A 81 -16.75 -5.24 1.60
CA ALA A 81 -17.79 -6.26 1.75
C ALA A 81 -17.61 -7.43 0.78
N HIS A 82 -17.14 -7.17 -0.44
CA HIS A 82 -16.84 -8.24 -1.40
C HIS A 82 -15.73 -9.15 -0.89
N ILE A 83 -14.66 -8.58 -0.33
CA ILE A 83 -13.54 -9.36 0.22
C ILE A 83 -13.94 -10.09 1.50
N GLU A 84 -14.73 -9.47 2.38
CA GLU A 84 -15.27 -10.14 3.57
C GLU A 84 -16.09 -11.38 3.18
N THR A 85 -17.00 -11.22 2.23
CA THR A 85 -17.83 -12.32 1.70
C THR A 85 -16.94 -13.42 1.11
N PHE A 86 -15.94 -13.04 0.30
CA PHE A 86 -15.00 -13.98 -0.28
C PHE A 86 -14.22 -14.79 0.77
N PHE A 87 -13.79 -14.16 1.88
CA PHE A 87 -13.09 -14.87 2.96
C PHE A 87 -14.03 -15.82 3.72
N VAL A 88 -15.29 -15.44 3.92
CA VAL A 88 -16.29 -16.32 4.55
C VAL A 88 -16.60 -17.52 3.66
N GLU A 89 -16.73 -17.32 2.35
CA GLU A 89 -17.03 -18.38 1.38
C GLU A 89 -15.82 -19.27 1.08
N ASN A 90 -14.60 -18.74 1.24
CA ASN A 90 -13.34 -19.44 0.95
C ASN A 90 -12.38 -19.30 2.14
N PRO A 91 -12.66 -19.99 3.28
CA PRO A 91 -11.96 -19.77 4.54
C PRO A 91 -10.57 -20.39 4.60
N GLU A 92 -10.27 -21.33 3.70
CA GLU A 92 -8.97 -22.00 3.69
C GLU A 92 -7.87 -21.02 3.24
N PRO A 93 -6.73 -20.95 3.95
CA PRO A 93 -5.62 -20.11 3.55
C PRO A 93 -5.11 -20.44 2.14
N ILE A 94 -4.67 -19.40 1.44
CA ILE A 94 -4.00 -19.55 0.16
C ILE A 94 -2.60 -20.09 0.42
N THR A 95 -2.29 -21.26 -0.15
CA THR A 95 -0.99 -21.92 0.04
C THR A 95 0.07 -21.52 -0.99
N SER A 96 -0.33 -20.79 -2.03
CA SER A 96 0.59 -20.25 -3.03
C SER A 96 1.58 -19.30 -2.36
N THR A 97 2.78 -19.15 -2.91
CA THR A 97 3.73 -18.12 -2.47
C THR A 97 3.64 -16.89 -3.36
N PHE A 98 4.13 -15.76 -2.88
CA PHE A 98 4.29 -14.55 -3.68
C PHE A 98 5.66 -13.92 -3.48
N GLU A 99 6.10 -13.17 -4.50
CA GLU A 99 7.30 -12.36 -4.48
C GLU A 99 6.97 -11.00 -5.09
N ASN A 100 7.26 -9.92 -4.36
CA ASN A 100 7.22 -8.56 -4.89
C ASN A 100 8.66 -8.07 -5.10
N SER A 101 8.96 -7.56 -6.29
CA SER A 101 10.31 -7.15 -6.68
C SER A 101 10.29 -5.89 -7.56
N ASN A 102 11.47 -5.37 -7.91
CA ASN A 102 11.60 -4.22 -8.84
C ASN A 102 10.78 -2.97 -8.44
N TYR A 103 10.84 -2.61 -7.16
CA TYR A 103 10.07 -1.50 -6.61
C TYR A 103 10.52 -0.14 -7.15
N LEU A 104 9.57 0.66 -7.64
CA LEU A 104 9.66 2.10 -7.79
C LEU A 104 8.72 2.76 -6.77
N ILE A 105 9.29 3.53 -5.83
CA ILE A 105 8.52 4.11 -4.72
C ILE A 105 8.69 5.62 -4.68
N PHE A 106 7.57 6.32 -4.72
CA PHE A 106 7.45 7.70 -4.31
C PHE A 106 6.81 7.76 -2.93
N CYS A 107 7.33 8.65 -2.09
CA CYS A 107 6.75 8.90 -0.79
C CYS A 107 6.96 10.38 -0.46
N ASP A 108 5.93 11.00 0.09
CA ASP A 108 5.94 12.31 0.73
C ASP A 108 5.33 12.15 2.15
N SER A 109 5.13 13.25 2.87
CA SER A 109 4.55 13.32 4.21
C SER A 109 3.19 12.62 4.33
N GLU A 110 2.27 12.85 3.37
CA GLU A 110 0.88 12.37 3.44
C GLU A 110 0.47 11.43 2.30
N LEU A 111 1.31 11.28 1.26
CA LEU A 111 1.01 10.48 0.07
C LEU A 111 2.20 9.59 -0.28
N ALA A 112 1.94 8.34 -0.60
CA ALA A 112 2.91 7.43 -1.16
C ALA A 112 2.31 6.63 -2.32
N TRP A 113 3.15 6.23 -3.26
CA TRP A 113 2.80 5.19 -4.20
C TRP A 113 4.01 4.28 -4.46
N ALA A 114 3.72 3.01 -4.66
CA ALA A 114 4.71 1.99 -5.00
C ALA A 114 4.22 1.23 -6.23
N ALA A 115 5.08 1.14 -7.25
CA ALA A 115 4.90 0.24 -8.38
C ALA A 115 5.93 -0.89 -8.27
N PHE A 116 5.53 -2.12 -8.54
CA PHE A 116 6.38 -3.30 -8.39
C PHE A 116 5.93 -4.46 -9.27
N ASP A 117 6.84 -5.40 -9.46
CA ASP A 117 6.58 -6.66 -10.13
C ASP A 117 6.10 -7.66 -9.08
N GLN A 118 4.98 -8.32 -9.33
CA GLN A 118 4.42 -9.35 -8.46
C GLN A 118 4.40 -10.68 -9.20
N LYS A 119 4.95 -11.71 -8.55
CA LYS A 119 4.90 -13.10 -9.01
C LYS A 119 4.21 -13.94 -7.96
N TRP A 120 3.21 -14.72 -8.37
CA TRP A 120 2.62 -15.77 -7.55
C TRP A 120 3.05 -17.13 -8.07
N THR A 121 3.30 -18.07 -7.16
CA THR A 121 3.64 -19.46 -7.50
C THR A 121 2.74 -20.41 -6.74
N THR A 122 2.01 -21.24 -7.47
CA THR A 122 1.12 -22.27 -6.88
C THR A 122 1.92 -23.45 -6.32
N ASN A 123 1.27 -24.33 -5.55
CA ASN A 123 1.93 -25.55 -5.04
C ASN A 123 2.38 -26.51 -6.17
N SER A 124 1.75 -26.46 -7.34
CA SER A 124 2.15 -27.23 -8.53
C SER A 124 3.34 -26.61 -9.26
N GLY A 125 3.74 -25.39 -8.90
CA GLY A 125 4.83 -24.64 -9.53
C GLY A 125 4.38 -23.75 -10.69
N ASP A 126 3.07 -23.62 -10.94
CA ASP A 126 2.55 -22.69 -11.94
C ASP A 126 2.75 -21.25 -11.46
N GLU A 127 3.27 -20.39 -12.34
CA GLU A 127 3.56 -19.00 -12.05
C GLU A 127 2.55 -18.06 -12.72
N SER A 128 2.17 -16.99 -12.04
CA SER A 128 1.44 -15.87 -12.63
C SER A 128 2.14 -14.55 -12.33
N LEU A 129 2.26 -13.69 -13.32
CA LEU A 129 2.97 -12.42 -13.24
C LEU A 129 2.01 -11.24 -13.34
N ALA A 130 2.28 -10.20 -12.55
CA ALA A 130 1.56 -8.94 -12.61
C ALA A 130 2.49 -7.74 -12.41
N LYS A 131 2.14 -6.62 -13.03
CA LYS A 131 2.59 -5.29 -12.60
C LYS A 131 1.56 -4.74 -11.64
N ALA A 132 1.99 -4.40 -10.43
CA ALA A 132 1.11 -3.86 -9.40
C ALA A 132 1.46 -2.41 -9.07
N THR A 133 0.47 -1.62 -8.68
CA THR A 133 0.64 -0.29 -8.12
C THR A 133 -0.26 -0.12 -6.91
N VAL A 134 0.31 0.35 -5.81
CA VAL A 134 -0.41 0.68 -4.58
C VAL A 134 -0.22 2.15 -4.28
N THR A 135 -1.32 2.85 -3.98
CA THR A 135 -1.30 4.24 -3.49
C THR A 135 -1.80 4.25 -2.06
N LEU A 136 -1.08 4.96 -1.19
CA LEU A 136 -1.37 5.08 0.22
C LEU A 136 -1.48 6.54 0.62
N VAL A 137 -2.38 6.83 1.56
CA VAL A 137 -2.52 8.13 2.21
C VAL A 137 -2.23 7.97 3.70
N LYS A 138 -1.58 8.95 4.32
CA LYS A 138 -1.35 8.95 5.76
C LYS A 138 -2.52 9.61 6.48
N LYS A 139 -3.16 8.89 7.40
CA LYS A 139 -4.23 9.41 8.28
C LYS A 139 -3.88 9.09 9.72
N SER A 140 -3.94 10.09 10.59
CA SER A 140 -3.65 9.91 12.03
C SER A 140 -2.28 9.26 12.32
N ASN A 141 -1.29 9.50 11.46
CA ASN A 141 0.05 8.88 11.43
C ASN A 141 0.16 7.44 10.92
N ASP A 142 -0.94 6.82 10.50
CA ASP A 142 -0.94 5.50 9.90
C ASP A 142 -1.14 5.59 8.38
N TRP A 143 -0.41 4.76 7.63
CA TRP A 143 -0.57 4.64 6.19
C TRP A 143 -1.73 3.70 5.86
N GLU A 144 -2.63 4.18 5.02
CA GLU A 144 -3.80 3.43 4.57
C GLU A 144 -3.81 3.34 3.04
N ILE A 145 -3.99 2.14 2.50
CA ILE A 145 -4.13 1.91 1.07
C ILE A 145 -5.45 2.52 0.59
N ILE A 146 -5.36 3.40 -0.40
CA ILE A 146 -6.53 4.01 -1.06
C ILE A 146 -6.70 3.51 -2.49
N SER A 147 -5.65 2.99 -3.12
CA SER A 147 -5.76 2.39 -4.45
C SER A 147 -4.85 1.19 -4.61
N TYR A 148 -5.36 0.14 -5.24
CA TYR A 148 -4.59 -1.00 -5.70
C TYR A 148 -4.92 -1.29 -7.17
N THR A 149 -3.91 -1.45 -7.99
CA THR A 149 -4.04 -1.89 -9.38
C THR A 149 -3.13 -3.08 -9.62
N ALA A 150 -3.64 -4.15 -10.21
CA ALA A 150 -2.85 -5.27 -10.72
C ALA A 150 -3.16 -5.50 -12.20
N ILE A 151 -2.11 -5.62 -13.00
CA ILE A 151 -2.17 -5.90 -14.43
C ILE A 151 -1.41 -7.19 -14.68
N GLN A 152 -2.16 -8.27 -14.90
CA GLN A 152 -1.58 -9.57 -15.23
C GLN A 152 -1.05 -9.57 -16.66
N TYR A 153 0.06 -10.26 -16.89
CA TYR A 153 0.65 -10.41 -18.21
C TYR A 153 1.33 -11.77 -18.35
N GLU A 154 1.42 -12.24 -19.59
CA GLU A 154 2.21 -13.42 -19.94
C GLU A 154 3.65 -13.01 -20.30
N PRO A 155 4.68 -13.75 -19.87
CA PRO A 155 6.08 -13.40 -20.14
C PRO A 155 6.43 -13.34 -21.63
N ASP A 156 5.67 -14.04 -22.49
CA ASP A 156 5.85 -14.05 -23.95
C ASP A 156 5.18 -12.86 -24.66
N ALA A 157 4.49 -11.97 -23.94
CA ALA A 157 3.71 -10.87 -24.51
C ALA A 157 4.54 -9.65 -25.00
N GLY A 158 5.86 -9.79 -25.14
CA GLY A 158 6.77 -8.67 -25.40
C GLY A 158 7.17 -7.93 -24.12
N GLU A 159 8.30 -7.22 -24.13
CA GLU A 159 8.92 -6.64 -22.93
C GLU A 159 7.92 -5.82 -22.09
N ALA A 160 7.43 -6.41 -21.00
CA ALA A 160 6.70 -5.69 -19.95
C ALA A 160 7.68 -4.90 -19.07
N ASN A 161 8.61 -4.16 -19.67
CA ASN A 161 9.51 -3.27 -18.96
C ASN A 161 8.91 -1.86 -18.91
N THR A 162 7.94 -1.67 -18.02
CA THR A 162 7.19 -0.41 -17.89
C THR A 162 7.77 0.55 -16.85
N LEU A 163 8.76 0.11 -16.07
CA LEU A 163 9.34 0.91 -14.97
C LEU A 163 10.64 1.62 -15.35
N THR A 164 11.27 1.24 -16.46
CA THR A 164 12.34 2.05 -17.07
C THR A 164 11.73 3.00 -18.10
N ARG A 165 11.97 4.30 -17.95
CA ARG A 165 11.64 5.29 -18.97
C ARG A 165 12.44 5.01 -20.25
N GLU A 166 11.78 5.10 -21.41
CA GLU A 166 12.45 5.27 -22.72
C GLU A 166 13.37 6.50 -22.73
#